data_AF-A0A1X4HUP4-F1
#
_entry.id   AF-A0A1X4HUP4-F1
#
_cell.length_a   1.000
_cell.length_b   1.000
_cell.length_c   1.000
_cell.angle_alpha   90.00
_cell.angle_beta   90.00
_cell.angle_gamma   90.00
#
_symmetry.space_group_name_H-M   'P 1'
#
loop_
_entity.id
_entity.type
_entity.pdbx_description
1 polymer ?
#
loop_
_entity_poly.entity_id
_entity_poly.type
_entity_poly.pdbx_seq_one_letter_code
_entity_poly.pdbx_strand_id
1 'polypeptide(L)'
;MSGSNRSSSEGITVMAVHQPTHRGSGFHLPSFRRNHAASVQESAESAEAGTFTARAYVFASVRVLMGFVFLWAFLDKTFGFGYATASGKGWVDGGSPTEGFLGHVAVGPMESVFHAWAGAAWADWLFMLGLLGIGLALTAGVALRPAALAGTVMMALMWVAEWPPAKHLSDGSASMSTNPFVDYHLVYAVVLIALAVVSAGDAFGLGRLWARLPLVRDHGWLR
;
A
#
# COMPACT_ATOMS: atom_id res chain seq x y z
N MET A 1 3.41 39.29 101.89
CA MET A 1 2.58 38.55 102.85
C MET A 1 1.17 39.12 102.80
N SER A 2 0.16 38.26 102.59
CA SER A 2 -1.30 38.50 102.74
C SER A 2 -1.94 39.52 101.78
N GLY A 3 -3.10 39.30 101.15
CA GLY A 3 -4.12 38.25 101.17
C GLY A 3 -5.27 38.71 100.27
N SER A 4 -5.73 37.85 99.36
CA SER A 4 -7.07 37.22 99.35
C SER A 4 -8.24 38.00 98.70
N ASN A 5 -8.63 37.46 97.53
CA ASN A 5 -9.93 37.40 96.85
C ASN A 5 -11.23 37.55 97.68
N ARG A 6 -12.26 38.12 97.04
CA ARG A 6 -13.70 37.71 96.94
C ARG A 6 -14.36 38.66 95.91
N SER A 7 -14.74 38.25 94.69
CA SER A 7 -15.90 37.46 94.23
C SER A 7 -17.29 38.11 94.37
N SER A 8 -17.85 38.44 93.19
CA SER A 8 -19.24 38.31 92.71
C SER A 8 -20.34 39.30 93.15
N SER A 9 -20.92 39.98 92.16
CA SER A 9 -22.37 39.91 91.87
C SER A 9 -22.72 40.46 90.47
N GLU A 10 -23.54 39.67 89.76
CA GLU A 10 -24.60 40.07 88.81
C GLU A 10 -24.18 40.83 87.53
N GLY A 11 -24.45 40.40 86.29
CA GLY A 11 -25.53 39.56 85.79
C GLY A 11 -26.49 40.40 84.95
N ILE A 12 -26.13 40.78 83.71
CA ILE A 12 -27.10 41.22 82.69
C ILE A 12 -26.70 40.69 81.31
N THR A 13 -27.53 39.76 80.83
CA THR A 13 -27.66 39.28 79.45
C THR A 13 -27.96 40.43 78.49
N VAL A 14 -27.13 40.62 77.45
CA VAL A 14 -27.50 41.39 76.26
C VAL A 14 -27.13 40.61 75.00
N MET A 15 -28.11 40.57 74.11
CA MET A 15 -28.17 39.86 72.85
C MET A 15 -27.20 40.36 71.76
N ALA A 16 -26.92 39.45 70.82
CA ALA A 16 -26.47 39.68 69.44
C ALA A 16 -25.04 40.21 69.29
N VAL A 17 -24.18 39.65 68.44
CA VAL A 17 -24.36 39.45 67.00
C VAL A 17 -23.50 38.27 66.53
N HIS A 18 -24.12 37.36 65.79
CA HIS A 18 -23.45 36.36 64.96
C HIS A 18 -22.65 37.08 63.86
N GLN A 19 -21.34 36.85 63.78
CA GLN A 19 -20.52 37.33 62.66
C GLN A 19 -20.14 36.12 61.80
N PRO A 20 -20.86 35.85 60.68
CA PRO A 20 -20.47 34.80 59.76
C PRO A 20 -19.24 35.28 58.98
N THR A 21 -18.16 34.53 59.07
CA THR A 21 -17.05 34.66 58.11
C THR A 21 -17.57 34.19 56.76
N HIS A 22 -17.78 35.14 55.84
CA HIS A 22 -18.12 34.87 54.46
C HIS A 22 -17.05 33.98 53.82
N ARG A 23 -17.38 32.70 53.65
CA ARG A 23 -16.71 31.80 52.71
C ARG A 23 -17.04 32.32 51.32
N GLY A 24 -16.09 32.97 50.66
CA GLY A 24 -16.22 33.35 49.26
C GLY A 24 -16.44 32.10 48.41
N SER A 25 -17.68 31.88 47.97
CA SER A 25 -17.99 30.96 46.89
C SER A 25 -17.45 31.58 45.61
N GLY A 26 -16.22 31.24 45.25
CA GLY A 26 -15.73 31.47 43.91
C GLY A 26 -16.57 30.66 42.95
N PHE A 27 -17.40 31.34 42.15
CA PHE A 27 -17.96 30.74 40.95
C PHE A 27 -16.79 30.31 40.05
N HIS A 28 -16.42 29.04 40.10
CA HIS A 28 -15.53 28.42 39.14
C HIS A 28 -16.26 28.37 37.80
N LEU A 29 -15.99 29.35 36.94
CA LEU A 29 -16.36 29.30 35.53
C LEU A 29 -15.74 28.02 34.94
N PRO A 30 -16.52 27.14 34.27
CA PRO A 30 -15.99 25.93 33.70
C PRO A 30 -14.95 26.28 32.64
N SER A 31 -13.89 25.47 32.57
CA SER A 31 -12.81 25.57 31.60
C SER A 31 -13.27 25.24 30.18
N PHE A 32 -14.16 26.03 29.59
CA PHE A 32 -14.66 25.86 28.22
C PHE A 32 -13.52 25.86 27.18
N ARG A 33 -12.46 26.65 27.43
CA ARG A 33 -11.30 26.73 26.53
C ARG A 33 -10.46 25.45 26.52
N ARG A 34 -10.43 24.69 27.62
CA ARG A 34 -9.67 23.43 27.74
C ARG A 34 -10.39 22.27 27.07
N ASN A 35 -11.72 22.21 27.24
CA ASN A 35 -12.56 21.20 26.60
C ASN A 35 -12.62 21.39 25.08
N HIS A 36 -12.60 22.63 24.59
CA HIS A 36 -12.55 22.91 23.16
C HIS A 36 -11.19 22.56 22.53
N ALA A 37 -10.08 22.75 23.24
CA ALA A 37 -8.77 22.33 22.76
C ALA A 37 -8.64 20.80 22.71
N ALA A 38 -9.14 20.10 23.74
CA ALA A 38 -9.17 18.64 23.77
C ALA A 38 -10.09 18.05 22.69
N SER A 39 -11.28 18.62 22.47
CA SER A 39 -12.19 18.14 21.43
C SER A 39 -11.68 18.40 20.02
N VAL A 40 -10.99 19.52 19.78
CA VAL A 40 -10.33 19.81 18.49
C VAL A 40 -9.17 18.85 18.26
N GLN A 41 -8.38 18.54 19.30
CA GLN A 41 -7.28 17.59 19.20
C GLN A 41 -7.77 16.16 18.97
N GLU A 42 -8.80 15.70 19.69
CA GLU A 42 -9.41 14.38 19.50
C GLU A 42 -10.08 14.24 18.12
N SER A 43 -10.71 15.31 17.63
CA SER A 43 -11.27 15.36 16.28
C SER A 43 -10.18 15.34 15.20
N ALA A 44 -9.06 16.03 15.41
CA ALA A 44 -7.92 16.03 14.50
C ALA A 44 -7.21 14.67 14.47
N GLU A 45 -6.96 14.06 15.64
CA GLU A 45 -6.39 12.72 15.77
C GLU A 45 -7.29 11.65 15.12
N SER A 46 -8.61 11.76 15.31
CA SER A 46 -9.60 10.86 14.68
C SER A 46 -9.65 11.04 13.16
N ALA A 47 -9.58 12.28 12.66
CA ALA A 47 -9.55 12.57 11.23
C ALA A 47 -8.25 12.09 10.57
N GLU A 48 -7.11 12.25 11.25
CA GLU A 48 -5.81 11.74 10.81
C GLU A 48 -5.79 10.21 10.78
N ALA A 49 -6.29 9.55 11.83
CA ALA A 49 -6.43 8.10 11.89
C ALA A 49 -7.37 7.55 10.80
N GLY A 50 -8.49 8.22 10.55
CA GLY A 50 -9.41 7.88 9.45
C GLY A 50 -8.76 8.01 8.08
N THR A 51 -7.97 9.07 7.86
CA THR A 51 -7.24 9.31 6.61
C THR A 51 -6.14 8.25 6.39
N PHE A 52 -5.40 7.91 7.45
CA PHE A 52 -4.38 6.85 7.40
C PHE A 52 -5.01 5.50 7.04
N THR A 53 -6.16 5.18 7.63
CA THR A 53 -6.90 3.95 7.38
C THR A 53 -7.44 3.88 5.95
N ALA A 54 -8.04 4.96 5.45
CA ALA A 54 -8.52 5.04 4.07
C ALA A 54 -7.38 4.89 3.06
N ARG A 55 -6.26 5.57 3.29
CA ARG A 55 -5.04 5.45 2.48
C ARG A 55 -4.54 4.01 2.44
N ALA A 56 -4.45 3.35 3.59
CA ALA A 56 -3.99 1.96 3.68
C ALA A 56 -4.89 1.00 2.88
N TYR A 57 -6.21 1.19 2.93
CA TYR A 57 -7.16 0.40 2.15
C TYR A 57 -7.04 0.63 0.65
N VAL A 58 -6.91 1.89 0.20
CA VAL A 58 -6.72 2.18 -1.23
C VAL A 58 -5.46 1.49 -1.77
N PHE A 59 -4.32 1.61 -1.08
CA PHE A 59 -3.08 0.97 -1.51
C PHE A 59 -3.17 -0.57 -1.47
N ALA A 60 -3.84 -1.12 -0.48
CA ALA A 60 -4.07 -2.56 -0.40
C ALA A 60 -4.98 -3.06 -1.54
N SER A 61 -6.03 -2.32 -1.90
CA SER A 61 -6.88 -2.64 -3.05
C SER A 61 -6.11 -2.58 -4.36
N VAL A 62 -5.33 -1.52 -4.58
CA VAL A 62 -4.46 -1.40 -5.78
C VAL A 62 -3.46 -2.55 -5.83
N ARG A 63 -2.85 -2.92 -4.69
CA ARG A 63 -1.93 -4.06 -4.59
C ARG A 63 -2.59 -5.37 -4.99
N VAL A 64 -3.77 -5.67 -4.44
CA VAL A 64 -4.50 -6.92 -4.74
C VAL A 64 -4.95 -6.96 -6.19
N LEU A 65 -5.46 -5.85 -6.73
CA LEU A 65 -5.83 -5.76 -8.14
C LEU A 65 -4.63 -5.95 -9.06
N MET A 66 -3.48 -5.33 -8.73
CA MET A 66 -2.25 -5.54 -9.48
C MET A 66 -1.80 -7.01 -9.41
N GLY A 67 -1.79 -7.61 -8.22
CA GLY A 67 -1.50 -9.03 -8.05
C GLY A 67 -2.43 -9.92 -8.88
N PHE A 68 -3.72 -9.59 -8.91
CA PHE A 68 -4.71 -10.29 -9.72
C PHE A 68 -4.42 -10.21 -11.22
N VAL A 69 -3.97 -9.07 -11.75
CA VAL A 69 -3.57 -8.94 -13.17
C VAL A 69 -2.47 -9.96 -13.52
N PHE A 70 -1.43 -10.07 -12.70
CA PHE A 70 -0.34 -11.02 -12.91
C PHE A 70 -0.79 -12.48 -12.76
N LEU A 71 -1.58 -12.79 -11.73
CA LEU A 71 -2.10 -14.14 -11.51
C LEU A 71 -3.07 -14.56 -12.61
N TRP A 72 -3.90 -13.65 -13.10
CA TRP A 72 -4.82 -13.93 -14.19
C TRP A 72 -4.06 -14.24 -15.48
N ALA A 73 -3.05 -13.43 -15.82
CA ALA A 73 -2.18 -13.70 -16.96
C ALA A 73 -1.49 -15.08 -16.84
N PHE A 74 -1.00 -15.44 -15.64
CA PHE A 74 -0.46 -16.77 -15.38
C PHE A 74 -1.50 -17.87 -15.60
N LEU A 75 -2.70 -17.74 -15.05
CA LEU A 75 -3.75 -18.74 -15.16
C LEU A 75 -4.20 -18.94 -16.61
N ASP A 76 -4.48 -17.85 -17.32
CA ASP A 76 -4.87 -17.92 -18.73
C ASP A 76 -3.75 -18.51 -19.60
N LYS A 77 -2.48 -18.16 -19.37
CA LYS A 77 -1.34 -18.77 -20.09
C LYS A 77 -1.10 -20.22 -19.72
N THR A 78 -1.37 -20.61 -18.48
CA THR A 78 -1.22 -21.99 -18.02
C THR A 78 -2.26 -22.89 -18.67
N PHE A 79 -3.53 -22.47 -18.68
CA PHE A 79 -4.66 -23.33 -19.03
C PHE A 79 -5.32 -23.00 -20.38
N GLY A 80 -5.04 -21.84 -20.99
CA GLY A 80 -5.66 -21.42 -22.24
C GLY A 80 -7.16 -21.18 -22.12
N PHE A 81 -7.59 -20.23 -21.27
CA PHE A 81 -9.03 -19.97 -21.08
C PHE A 81 -9.68 -19.21 -22.24
N GLY A 82 -8.91 -18.79 -23.25
CA GLY A 82 -9.42 -18.10 -24.43
C GLY A 82 -9.48 -16.58 -24.28
N TYR A 83 -8.83 -16.00 -23.25
CA TYR A 83 -8.70 -14.55 -23.13
C TYR A 83 -7.55 -14.06 -24.02
N ALA A 84 -6.33 -14.02 -23.48
CA ALA A 84 -5.14 -13.70 -24.27
C ALA A 84 -4.55 -14.96 -24.90
N THR A 85 -4.73 -16.11 -24.24
CA THR A 85 -4.24 -17.42 -24.68
C THR A 85 -5.40 -18.22 -25.23
N ALA A 86 -5.35 -18.54 -26.53
CA ALA A 86 -6.38 -19.34 -27.18
C ALA A 86 -6.57 -20.71 -26.50
N SER A 87 -7.79 -21.25 -26.54
CA SER A 87 -8.09 -22.56 -25.96
C SER A 87 -7.30 -23.68 -26.63
N GLY A 88 -6.74 -24.59 -25.82
CA GLY A 88 -5.84 -25.65 -26.28
C GLY A 88 -4.44 -25.17 -26.66
N LYS A 89 -4.10 -23.92 -26.34
CA LYS A 89 -2.74 -23.35 -26.44
C LYS A 89 -2.17 -23.00 -25.07
N GLY A 90 -2.73 -23.57 -24.00
CA GLY A 90 -2.20 -23.42 -22.66
C GLY A 90 -0.81 -24.05 -22.53
N TRP A 91 -0.03 -23.60 -21.55
CA TRP A 91 1.29 -24.15 -21.29
C TRP A 91 1.23 -25.64 -20.93
N VAL A 92 0.19 -26.06 -20.20
CA VAL A 92 -0.03 -27.49 -19.87
C VAL A 92 -0.36 -28.34 -21.10
N ASP A 93 -0.83 -27.71 -22.17
CA ASP A 93 -1.11 -28.35 -23.47
C ASP A 93 0.12 -28.32 -24.41
N GLY A 94 1.28 -27.87 -23.91
CA GLY A 94 2.52 -27.73 -24.69
C GLY A 94 2.63 -26.42 -25.47
N GLY A 95 1.74 -25.45 -25.23
CA GLY A 95 1.89 -24.09 -25.75
C GLY A 95 3.06 -23.34 -25.09
N SER A 96 3.59 -22.32 -25.77
CA SER A 96 4.63 -21.45 -25.20
C SER A 96 4.02 -20.12 -24.71
N PRO A 97 4.18 -19.78 -23.42
CA PRO A 97 3.74 -18.51 -22.83
C PRO A 97 4.30 -17.25 -23.52
N THR A 98 5.54 -17.31 -24.01
CA THR A 98 6.26 -16.15 -24.58
C THR A 98 6.21 -16.08 -26.11
N GLU A 99 6.06 -17.21 -26.80
CA GLU A 99 6.05 -17.31 -28.26
C GLU A 99 5.07 -16.32 -28.90
N GLY A 100 3.83 -16.31 -28.42
CA GLY A 100 2.78 -15.47 -28.98
C GLY A 100 3.03 -13.97 -28.81
N PHE A 101 3.83 -13.54 -27.83
CA PHE A 101 4.16 -12.12 -27.65
C PHE A 101 5.47 -11.78 -28.34
N LEU A 102 6.54 -12.50 -28.03
CA LEU A 102 7.89 -12.20 -28.51
C LEU A 102 8.07 -12.51 -30.00
N GLY A 103 7.42 -13.55 -30.52
CA GLY A 103 7.48 -13.90 -31.94
C GLY A 103 6.73 -12.93 -32.85
N HIS A 104 5.83 -12.11 -32.29
CA HIS A 104 5.10 -11.07 -33.03
C HIS A 104 5.69 -9.66 -32.84
N VAL A 105 6.82 -9.54 -32.12
CA VAL A 105 7.54 -8.27 -32.06
C VAL A 105 7.96 -7.91 -33.48
N ALA A 106 7.48 -6.78 -34.00
CA ALA A 106 7.76 -6.36 -35.38
C ALA A 106 8.28 -4.92 -35.41
N VAL A 107 8.86 -4.45 -34.31
CA VAL A 107 9.39 -3.09 -34.15
C VAL A 107 10.55 -3.06 -33.17
N GLY A 108 11.38 -2.03 -33.31
CA GLY A 108 12.38 -1.65 -32.33
C GLY A 108 13.73 -2.36 -32.51
N PRO A 109 14.77 -1.87 -31.81
CA PRO A 109 16.15 -2.31 -32.03
C PRO A 109 16.45 -3.74 -31.54
N MET A 110 15.54 -4.33 -30.75
CA MET A 110 15.72 -5.65 -30.13
C MET A 110 14.84 -6.74 -30.76
N GLU A 111 14.20 -6.48 -31.90
CA GLU A 111 13.31 -7.43 -32.59
C GLU A 111 13.92 -8.83 -32.72
N SER A 112 15.12 -8.93 -33.29
CA SER A 112 15.80 -10.22 -33.50
C SER A 112 16.17 -10.95 -32.21
N VAL A 113 16.45 -10.21 -31.13
CA VAL A 113 16.74 -10.77 -29.81
C VAL A 113 15.48 -11.39 -29.22
N PHE A 114 14.35 -10.68 -29.30
CA PHE A 114 13.08 -11.18 -28.80
C PHE A 114 12.60 -12.39 -29.60
N HIS A 115 12.75 -12.40 -30.92
CA HIS A 115 12.46 -13.57 -31.75
C HIS A 115 13.30 -14.78 -31.36
N ALA A 116 14.58 -14.60 -31.02
CA ALA A 116 15.44 -15.68 -30.55
C ALA A 116 15.04 -16.23 -29.17
N TRP A 117 14.31 -15.44 -28.36
CA TRP A 117 13.82 -15.85 -27.05
C TRP A 117 12.39 -16.40 -27.10
N ALA A 118 11.63 -16.06 -28.13
CA ALA A 118 10.29 -16.59 -28.37
C ALA A 118 10.33 -18.13 -28.34
N GLY A 119 9.51 -18.74 -27.50
CA GLY A 119 9.43 -20.21 -27.42
C GLY A 119 10.59 -20.88 -26.70
N ALA A 120 11.60 -20.12 -26.25
CA ALA A 120 12.72 -20.69 -25.53
C ALA A 120 12.27 -21.16 -24.14
N ALA A 121 12.52 -22.42 -23.81
CA ALA A 121 12.04 -23.02 -22.56
C ALA A 121 12.45 -22.22 -21.31
N TRP A 122 13.66 -21.67 -21.28
CA TRP A 122 14.13 -20.83 -20.16
C TRP A 122 13.35 -19.52 -20.06
N ALA A 123 12.95 -18.92 -21.19
CA ALA A 123 12.19 -17.68 -21.23
C ALA A 123 10.76 -17.94 -20.76
N ASP A 124 10.16 -19.04 -21.21
CA ASP A 124 8.83 -19.49 -20.77
C ASP A 124 8.79 -19.73 -19.26
N TRP A 125 9.77 -20.47 -18.72
CA TRP A 125 9.85 -20.70 -17.28
C TRP A 125 10.06 -19.40 -16.50
N LEU A 126 10.98 -18.54 -16.93
CA LEU A 126 11.27 -17.28 -16.24
C LEU A 126 10.05 -16.34 -16.25
N PHE A 127 9.35 -16.26 -17.39
CA PHE A 127 8.16 -15.44 -17.52
C PHE A 127 7.03 -15.97 -16.64
N MET A 128 6.76 -17.27 -16.67
CA MET A 128 5.70 -17.89 -15.85
C MET A 128 6.00 -17.82 -14.34
N LEU A 129 7.24 -18.07 -13.93
CA LEU A 129 7.68 -17.90 -12.55
C LEU A 129 7.58 -16.43 -12.11
N GLY A 130 7.90 -15.50 -13.00
CA GLY A 130 7.72 -14.07 -12.76
C GLY A 130 6.24 -13.72 -12.53
N LEU A 131 5.35 -14.10 -13.45
CA LEU A 131 3.91 -13.83 -13.32
C LEU A 131 3.33 -14.40 -12.02
N LEU A 132 3.62 -15.69 -11.73
CA LEU A 132 3.15 -16.35 -10.52
C LEU A 132 3.76 -15.73 -9.26
N GLY A 133 5.08 -15.56 -9.23
CA GLY A 133 5.81 -15.06 -8.07
C GLY A 133 5.41 -13.63 -7.71
N ILE A 134 5.37 -12.73 -8.70
CA ILE A 134 4.94 -11.34 -8.51
C ILE A 134 3.47 -11.31 -8.10
N GLY A 135 2.60 -12.05 -8.79
CA GLY A 135 1.17 -12.10 -8.50
C GLY A 135 0.87 -12.56 -7.08
N LEU A 136 1.52 -13.63 -6.61
CA LEU A 136 1.37 -14.13 -5.24
C LEU A 136 1.96 -13.17 -4.21
N ALA A 137 3.16 -12.63 -4.44
CA ALA A 137 3.81 -11.67 -3.54
C ALA A 137 2.95 -10.42 -3.35
N LEU A 138 2.44 -9.85 -4.44
CA LEU A 138 1.53 -8.72 -4.41
C LEU A 138 0.24 -9.09 -3.70
N THR A 139 -0.43 -10.17 -4.06
CA THR A 139 -1.73 -10.55 -3.46
C THR A 139 -1.62 -10.83 -1.97
N ALA A 140 -0.56 -11.54 -1.55
CA ALA A 140 -0.30 -11.83 -0.14
C ALA A 140 0.25 -10.61 0.62
N GLY A 141 0.83 -9.63 -0.06
CA GLY A 141 1.44 -8.45 0.57
C GLY A 141 2.79 -8.76 1.23
N VAL A 142 3.58 -9.64 0.63
CA VAL A 142 4.90 -10.09 1.12
C VAL A 142 5.96 -9.90 0.04
N ALA A 143 7.22 -9.71 0.43
CA ALA A 143 8.33 -9.53 -0.50
C ALA A 143 8.05 -8.48 -1.60
N LEU A 144 7.46 -7.35 -1.22
CA LEU A 144 7.02 -6.31 -2.14
C LEU A 144 8.18 -5.67 -2.90
N ARG A 145 9.35 -5.49 -2.27
CA ARG A 145 10.52 -4.92 -2.95
C ARG A 145 11.11 -5.88 -4.00
N PRO A 146 11.38 -7.17 -3.70
CA PRO A 146 11.77 -8.13 -4.72
C PRO A 146 10.73 -8.28 -5.83
N ALA A 147 9.45 -8.35 -5.48
CA ALA A 147 8.36 -8.45 -6.46
C ALA A 147 8.30 -7.21 -7.35
N ALA A 148 8.45 -6.01 -6.79
CA ALA A 148 8.50 -4.79 -7.57
C ALA A 148 9.72 -4.72 -8.47
N LEU A 149 10.89 -5.17 -8.02
CA LEU A 149 12.09 -5.24 -8.87
C LEU A 149 11.87 -6.20 -10.05
N ALA A 150 11.46 -7.43 -9.76
CA ALA A 150 11.22 -8.45 -10.79
C ALA A 150 10.12 -8.00 -11.76
N GLY A 151 9.02 -7.47 -11.26
CA GLY A 151 7.91 -6.99 -12.08
C GLY A 151 8.28 -5.75 -12.89
N THR A 152 9.08 -4.83 -12.35
CA THR A 152 9.59 -3.68 -13.11
C THR A 152 10.47 -4.13 -14.26
N VAL A 153 11.39 -5.09 -14.03
CA VAL A 153 12.24 -5.64 -15.10
C VAL A 153 11.39 -6.31 -16.18
N MET A 154 10.41 -7.12 -15.78
CA MET A 154 9.49 -7.77 -16.73
C MET A 154 8.70 -6.73 -17.54
N MET A 155 8.06 -5.76 -16.89
CA MET A 155 7.30 -4.71 -17.58
C MET A 155 8.18 -3.85 -18.48
N ALA A 156 9.42 -3.55 -18.07
CA ALA A 156 10.36 -2.81 -18.90
C ALA A 156 10.75 -3.58 -20.17
N LEU A 157 10.98 -4.89 -20.06
CA LEU A 157 11.25 -5.73 -21.25
C LEU A 157 10.04 -5.78 -22.19
N MET A 158 8.82 -5.87 -21.65
CA MET A 158 7.61 -5.86 -22.48
C MET A 158 7.38 -4.49 -23.14
N TRP A 159 7.66 -3.39 -22.43
CA TRP A 159 7.65 -2.04 -23.00
C TRP A 159 8.65 -1.90 -24.15
N VAL A 160 9.86 -2.46 -24.00
CA VAL A 160 10.87 -2.47 -25.08
C VAL A 160 10.43 -3.33 -26.26
N ALA A 161 9.74 -4.45 -26.01
CA ALA A 161 9.20 -5.34 -27.05
C ALA A 161 8.05 -4.70 -27.85
N GLU A 162 7.17 -3.95 -27.18
CA GLU A 162 6.10 -3.19 -27.85
C GLU A 162 6.63 -1.94 -28.57
N TRP A 163 7.73 -1.37 -28.06
CA TRP A 163 8.42 -0.19 -28.58
C TRP A 163 7.46 0.97 -28.94
N PRO A 164 6.77 1.58 -27.95
CA PRO A 164 5.77 2.63 -28.18
C PRO A 164 6.20 3.82 -29.06
N PRO A 165 7.48 4.25 -29.11
CA PRO A 165 7.90 5.32 -30.03
C PRO A 165 7.75 5.00 -31.52
N ALA A 166 7.66 3.73 -31.93
CA ALA A 166 7.49 3.38 -33.33
C ALA A 166 6.12 3.84 -33.83
N LYS A 167 6.11 4.51 -34.99
CA LYS A 167 4.89 4.83 -35.76
C LYS A 167 4.58 3.80 -36.84
N HIS A 168 5.58 3.02 -37.22
CA HIS A 168 5.50 2.01 -38.26
C HIS A 168 6.14 0.71 -37.78
N LEU A 169 5.57 -0.42 -38.22
CA LEU A 169 6.16 -1.75 -38.08
C LEU A 169 7.30 -1.94 -39.08
N SER A 170 8.08 -3.02 -38.90
CA SER A 170 9.18 -3.42 -39.77
C SER A 170 8.73 -3.73 -41.20
N ASP A 171 7.44 -4.02 -41.41
CA ASP A 171 6.81 -4.18 -42.73
C ASP A 171 6.32 -2.87 -43.37
N GLY A 172 6.47 -1.73 -42.67
CA GLY A 172 6.06 -0.40 -43.10
C GLY A 172 4.61 -0.02 -42.78
N SER A 173 3.79 -0.96 -42.28
CA SER A 173 2.42 -0.67 -41.82
C SER A 173 2.41 0.18 -40.55
N ALA A 174 1.29 0.79 -40.20
CA ALA A 174 1.21 1.61 -38.99
C ALA A 174 1.25 0.74 -37.72
N SER A 175 2.06 1.12 -36.74
CA SER A 175 2.19 0.38 -35.46
C SER A 175 0.95 0.46 -34.56
N MET A 176 0.04 1.38 -34.87
CA MET A 176 -1.13 1.70 -34.05
C MET A 176 -0.78 2.14 -32.61
N SER A 177 0.46 2.58 -32.37
CA SER A 177 0.88 3.13 -31.08
C SER A 177 0.02 4.35 -30.73
N THR A 178 -0.58 4.31 -29.53
CA THR A 178 -1.47 5.37 -29.03
C THR A 178 -0.71 6.49 -28.33
N ASN A 179 0.50 6.20 -27.84
CA ASN A 179 1.35 7.15 -27.12
C ASN A 179 2.83 6.77 -27.33
N PRO A 180 3.73 7.71 -27.67
CA PRO A 180 5.12 7.40 -27.96
C PRO A 180 5.95 6.98 -26.73
N PHE A 181 5.39 7.01 -25.52
CA PHE A 181 6.15 6.74 -24.29
C PHE A 181 5.36 5.95 -23.24
N VAL A 182 4.15 6.38 -22.91
CA VAL A 182 3.36 5.79 -21.81
C VAL A 182 2.39 4.75 -22.36
N ASP A 183 2.65 3.49 -22.03
CA ASP A 183 1.72 2.39 -22.19
C ASP A 183 1.32 1.83 -20.79
N TYR A 184 0.56 0.74 -20.78
CA TYR A 184 0.16 0.10 -19.54
C TYR A 184 1.34 -0.60 -18.83
N HIS A 185 2.36 -1.09 -19.54
CA HIS A 185 3.54 -1.71 -18.93
C HIS A 185 4.31 -0.71 -18.06
N LEU A 186 4.54 0.51 -18.58
CA LEU A 186 5.21 1.57 -17.85
C LEU A 186 4.38 2.01 -16.63
N VAL A 187 3.06 2.13 -16.79
CA VAL A 187 2.16 2.45 -15.67
C VAL A 187 2.22 1.36 -14.60
N TYR A 188 2.17 0.09 -15.00
CA TYR A 188 2.26 -1.03 -14.05
C TYR A 188 3.61 -1.06 -13.33
N ALA A 189 4.72 -0.82 -14.03
CA ALA A 189 6.05 -0.71 -13.43
C ALA A 189 6.10 0.38 -12.35
N VAL A 190 5.58 1.57 -12.64
CA VAL A 190 5.53 2.68 -11.67
C VAL A 190 4.63 2.33 -10.47
N VAL A 191 3.48 1.69 -10.71
CA VAL A 191 2.59 1.24 -9.61
C VAL A 191 3.28 0.22 -8.72
N LEU A 192 4.00 -0.75 -9.28
CA LEU A 192 4.77 -1.73 -8.52
C LEU A 192 5.81 -1.07 -7.62
N ILE A 193 6.57 -0.12 -8.17
CA ILE A 193 7.56 0.66 -7.40
C ILE A 193 6.86 1.44 -6.29
N ALA A 194 5.75 2.12 -6.59
CA ALA A 194 5.00 2.89 -5.61
C ALA A 194 4.51 2.01 -4.45
N LEU A 195 3.95 0.82 -4.76
CA LEU A 195 3.48 -0.15 -3.76
C LEU A 195 4.60 -0.66 -2.85
N ALA A 196 5.81 -0.87 -3.40
CA ALA A 196 6.98 -1.25 -2.63
C ALA A 196 7.50 -0.11 -1.74
N VAL A 197 7.49 1.13 -2.24
CA VAL A 197 7.95 2.32 -1.49
C VAL A 197 7.01 2.61 -0.32
N VAL A 198 5.69 2.59 -0.53
CA VAL A 198 4.72 2.87 0.53
C VAL A 198 4.52 1.70 1.51
N SER A 199 5.21 0.58 1.32
CA SER A 199 5.10 -0.63 2.15
C SER A 199 3.65 -1.11 2.31
N ALA A 200 2.90 -1.20 1.21
CA ALA A 200 1.47 -1.55 1.19
C ALA A 200 1.12 -2.98 1.66
N GLY A 201 2.06 -3.71 2.28
CA GLY A 201 1.89 -5.09 2.74
C GLY A 201 1.17 -5.23 4.07
N ASP A 202 1.03 -4.14 4.83
CA ASP A 202 0.47 -4.18 6.18
C ASP A 202 -1.07 -4.23 6.20
N ALA A 203 -1.76 -3.67 5.21
CA ALA A 203 -3.22 -3.72 5.10
C ALA A 203 -3.69 -4.81 4.13
N PHE A 204 -4.67 -5.64 4.54
CA PHE A 204 -5.16 -6.82 3.80
C PHE A 204 -4.07 -7.81 3.34
N GLY A 205 -2.94 -7.88 4.04
CA GLY A 205 -1.79 -8.71 3.66
C GLY A 205 -1.13 -9.38 4.86
N LEU A 206 -0.31 -10.38 4.56
CA LEU A 206 0.54 -11.09 5.51
C LEU A 206 1.86 -10.36 5.76
N GLY A 207 2.04 -9.13 5.26
CA GLY A 207 3.28 -8.35 5.34
C GLY A 207 3.80 -8.18 6.76
N ARG A 208 2.91 -7.93 7.73
CA ARG A 208 3.27 -7.88 9.16
C ARG A 208 3.82 -9.19 9.71
N LEU A 209 3.31 -10.33 9.24
CA LEU A 209 3.80 -11.66 9.65
C LEU A 209 5.14 -11.97 8.96
N TRP A 210 5.24 -11.64 7.68
CA TRP A 210 6.46 -11.77 6.89
C TRP A 210 7.63 -10.97 7.47
N ALA A 211 7.39 -9.72 7.87
CA ALA A 211 8.39 -8.84 8.46
C ALA A 211 8.91 -9.31 9.84
N ARG A 212 8.24 -10.28 10.48
CA ARG A 212 8.67 -10.88 11.76
C ARG A 212 9.63 -12.05 11.56
N LEU A 213 9.74 -12.60 10.36
CA LEU A 213 10.68 -13.69 10.09
C LEU A 213 12.12 -13.20 10.31
N PRO A 214 12.98 -13.95 11.04
CA PRO A 214 14.34 -13.52 11.36
C PRO A 214 15.13 -13.06 10.12
N LEU A 215 15.05 -13.83 9.03
CA LEU A 215 15.71 -13.50 7.77
C LEU A 215 15.29 -12.13 7.20
N VAL A 216 13.99 -11.82 7.22
CA VAL A 216 13.41 -10.57 6.67
C VAL A 216 13.65 -9.39 7.61
N ARG A 217 13.63 -9.64 8.92
CA ARG A 217 13.97 -8.63 9.93
C ARG A 217 15.43 -8.20 9.79
N ASP A 218 16.32 -9.16 9.57
CA ASP A 218 17.75 -8.92 9.48
C ASP A 218 18.13 -8.39 8.07
N HIS A 219 17.30 -8.63 7.05
CA HIS A 219 17.46 -8.11 5.68
C HIS A 219 16.22 -7.32 5.23
N GLY A 220 16.17 -6.03 5.57
CA GLY A 220 15.04 -5.17 5.26
C GLY A 220 14.66 -5.06 3.77
N TRP A 221 15.54 -5.44 2.84
CA TRP A 221 15.24 -5.48 1.41
C TRP A 221 14.28 -6.60 1.02
N LEU A 222 14.11 -7.64 1.84
CA LEU A 222 13.17 -8.76 1.63
C LEU A 222 11.72 -8.43 1.99
N ARG A 223 11.45 -7.21 2.49
CA ARG A 223 10.09 -6.74 2.76
C ARG A 223 9.34 -6.45 1.47
#